data_AF-A0A2T0BHH9-F1
#
_entry.id   AF-A0A2T0BHH9-F1
#
_cell.length_a   1.000
_cell.length_b   1.000
_cell.length_c   1.000
_cell.angle_alpha   90.00
_cell.angle_beta   90.00
_cell.angle_gamma   90.00
#
_symmetry.space_group_name_H-M   'P 1'
#
loop_
_entity.id
_entity.type
_entity.pdbx_description
1 polymer ?
#
loop_
_entity_poly.entity_id
_entity_poly.type
_entity_poly.pdbx_seq_one_letter_code
_entity_poly.pdbx_strand_id
1 'polypeptide(L)'
;MFITKITNQFGVHKIALCDFVILIIVLFFMANVMSKNILILLAFPYGLVIGTLMPILNVMVIKAVPKKIRGTANAMYYAAIDSGFGIGSLSWGMVAEALGGYNLIFLIASIIAIVGMIVYILSERKLSKKVIVEYGI
;
A
#
# COMPACT_ATOMS: atom_id res chain seq x y z
N MET A 1 -0.50 18.99 5.22
CA MET A 1 -1.58 19.83 5.81
C MET A 1 -2.95 19.14 5.77
N PHE A 2 -3.36 18.47 4.67
CA PHE A 2 -4.63 17.71 4.59
C PHE A 2 -4.56 16.29 5.20
N ILE A 3 -3.55 15.49 4.85
CA ILE A 3 -3.39 14.12 5.36
C ILE A 3 -3.24 14.10 6.89
N THR A 4 -2.58 15.11 7.44
CA THR A 4 -2.39 15.30 8.89
C THR A 4 -3.69 15.57 9.64
N LYS A 5 -4.69 16.21 9.00
CA LYS A 5 -6.02 16.41 9.58
C LYS A 5 -6.84 15.13 9.58
N ILE A 6 -6.81 14.37 8.49
CA ILE A 6 -7.55 13.10 8.35
C ILE A 6 -7.02 12.04 9.32
N THR A 7 -5.69 11.94 9.46
CA THR A 7 -5.05 11.02 10.42
C THR A 7 -5.36 11.32 11.88
N ASN A 8 -5.56 12.60 12.24
CA ASN A 8 -5.90 12.99 13.62
C ASN A 8 -7.36 12.66 14.01
N GLN A 9 -8.28 12.46 13.06
CA GLN A 9 -9.69 12.18 13.36
C GLN A 9 -10.04 10.69 13.36
N PHE A 10 -9.45 9.90 12.45
CA PHE A 10 -9.81 8.48 12.27
C PHE A 10 -8.75 7.48 12.74
N GLY A 11 -7.55 7.97 13.08
CA GLY A 11 -6.42 7.12 13.44
C GLY A 11 -5.71 6.53 12.22
N VAL A 12 -4.39 6.66 12.20
CA VAL A 12 -3.53 6.30 11.07
C VAL A 12 -3.74 4.86 10.59
N HIS A 13 -3.88 3.92 11.53
CA HIS A 13 -4.06 2.50 11.23
C HIS A 13 -5.40 2.17 10.57
N LYS A 14 -6.49 2.82 10.98
CA LYS A 14 -7.81 2.56 10.40
C LYS A 14 -7.84 3.02 8.94
N ILE A 15 -7.26 4.18 8.65
CA ILE A 15 -7.19 4.72 7.29
C ILE A 15 -6.34 3.79 6.40
N ALA A 16 -5.17 3.33 6.88
CA ALA A 16 -4.35 2.40 6.12
C ALA A 16 -5.09 1.10 5.79
N LEU A 17 -5.83 0.52 6.75
CA LEU A 17 -6.63 -0.68 6.50
C LEU A 17 -7.78 -0.43 5.52
N CYS A 18 -8.47 0.70 5.63
CA CYS A 18 -9.50 1.09 4.67
C CYS A 18 -8.91 1.24 3.26
N ASP A 19 -7.76 1.88 3.12
CA ASP A 19 -7.06 2.05 1.85
C ASP A 19 -6.66 0.70 1.23
N PHE A 20 -6.14 -0.24 2.04
CA PHE A 20 -5.87 -1.60 1.56
C PHE A 20 -7.13 -2.31 1.06
N VAL A 21 -8.26 -2.20 1.79
CA VAL A 21 -9.52 -2.82 1.37
C VAL A 21 -10.02 -2.21 0.05
N ILE A 22 -9.99 -0.88 -0.07
CA ILE A 22 -10.37 -0.20 -1.31
C ILE A 22 -9.43 -0.61 -2.46
N LEU A 23 -8.12 -0.70 -2.21
CA LEU A 23 -7.14 -1.16 -3.20
C LEU A 23 -7.49 -2.54 -3.76
N ILE A 24 -7.75 -3.50 -2.86
CA ILE A 24 -8.06 -4.89 -3.20
C ILE A 24 -9.34 -4.95 -4.03
N ILE A 25 -10.39 -4.25 -3.59
CA ILE A 25 -11.68 -4.21 -4.28
C ILE A 25 -11.50 -3.62 -5.68
N VAL A 26 -10.84 -2.47 -5.81
CA VAL A 26 -10.65 -1.79 -7.09
C VAL A 26 -9.84 -2.65 -8.06
N LEU A 27 -8.74 -3.26 -7.61
CA LEU A 27 -7.92 -4.16 -8.45
C LEU A 27 -8.72 -5.40 -8.87
N PHE A 28 -9.51 -5.99 -7.98
CA PHE A 28 -10.36 -7.12 -8.31
C PHE A 28 -11.41 -6.75 -9.36
N PHE A 29 -12.06 -5.58 -9.25
CA PHE A 29 -13.00 -5.12 -10.25
C PHE A 29 -12.30 -4.82 -11.60
N MET A 30 -11.13 -4.19 -11.59
CA MET A 30 -10.35 -3.95 -12.82
C MET A 30 -10.00 -5.25 -13.55
N ALA A 31 -9.74 -6.34 -12.82
CA ALA A 31 -9.45 -7.65 -13.41
C ALA A 31 -10.62 -8.26 -14.20
N ASN A 32 -11.86 -7.87 -13.89
CA ASN A 32 -13.07 -8.43 -14.48
C ASN A 32 -13.71 -7.53 -15.54
N VAL A 33 -13.14 -6.36 -15.79
CA VAL A 33 -13.72 -5.33 -16.66
C VAL A 33 -13.07 -5.35 -18.04
N MET A 34 -13.87 -5.56 -19.08
CA MET A 34 -13.42 -5.48 -20.48
C MET A 34 -13.63 -4.10 -21.11
N SER A 35 -14.41 -3.22 -20.47
CA SER A 35 -14.74 -1.89 -21.00
C SER A 35 -13.76 -0.81 -20.52
N LYS A 36 -13.12 -0.13 -21.47
CA LYS A 36 -12.19 0.98 -21.21
C LYS A 36 -12.80 2.09 -20.35
N ASN A 37 -14.08 2.43 -20.56
CA ASN A 37 -14.74 3.51 -19.82
C ASN A 37 -14.88 3.16 -18.32
N ILE A 38 -15.16 1.90 -18.00
CA ILE A 38 -15.26 1.43 -16.62
C ILE A 38 -13.86 1.38 -15.97
N LEU A 39 -12.81 1.04 -16.73
CA LEU A 39 -11.43 1.12 -16.21
C LEU A 39 -11.03 2.55 -15.83
N ILE A 40 -11.39 3.55 -16.63
CA ILE A 40 -11.15 4.97 -16.31
C ILE A 40 -11.91 5.37 -15.02
N LEU A 41 -13.15 4.91 -14.87
CA LEU A 41 -13.93 5.16 -13.66
C LEU A 41 -13.27 4.52 -12.42
N LEU A 42 -12.75 3.29 -12.54
CA LEU A 42 -12.03 2.60 -11.47
C LEU A 42 -10.65 3.20 -11.19
N ALA A 43 -10.04 3.92 -12.14
CA ALA A 43 -8.76 4.59 -11.93
C ALA A 43 -8.87 5.74 -10.91
N PHE A 44 -10.06 6.34 -10.75
CA PHE A 44 -10.27 7.40 -9.77
C PHE A 44 -10.08 6.94 -8.31
N PRO A 45 -10.81 5.92 -7.80
CA PRO A 45 -10.56 5.40 -6.45
C PRO A 45 -9.17 4.79 -6.30
N TYR A 46 -8.60 4.19 -7.35
CA TYR A 46 -7.21 3.73 -7.32
C TYR A 46 -6.23 4.89 -7.05
N GLY A 47 -6.38 6.01 -7.78
CA GLY A 47 -5.55 7.20 -7.59
C GLY A 47 -5.68 7.80 -6.19
N LEU A 48 -6.89 7.80 -5.61
CA LEU A 48 -7.10 8.23 -4.23
C LEU A 48 -6.31 7.36 -3.24
N VAL A 49 -6.40 6.04 -3.37
CA VAL A 49 -5.68 5.10 -2.50
C VAL A 49 -4.17 5.29 -2.60
N ILE A 50 -3.60 5.43 -3.80
CA ILE A 50 -2.17 5.68 -3.95
C ILE A 50 -1.79 7.02 -3.30
N GLY A 51 -2.63 8.05 -3.45
CA GLY A 51 -2.45 9.37 -2.85
C GLY A 51 -2.54 9.42 -1.32
N THR A 52 -3.14 8.41 -0.67
CA THR A 52 -3.29 8.34 0.79
C THR A 52 -2.40 7.28 1.43
N LEU A 53 -2.37 6.07 0.87
CA LEU A 53 -1.70 4.92 1.47
C LEU A 53 -0.18 5.10 1.53
N MET A 54 0.45 5.55 0.44
CA MET A 54 1.89 5.78 0.40
C MET A 54 2.36 6.80 1.46
N PRO A 55 1.82 8.03 1.52
CA PRO A 55 2.23 8.99 2.54
C PRO A 55 1.88 8.56 3.96
N ILE A 56 0.78 7.82 4.18
CA ILE A 56 0.45 7.25 5.49
C ILE A 56 1.53 6.26 5.93
N LEU A 57 1.87 5.29 5.07
CA LEU A 57 2.91 4.30 5.37
C LEU A 57 4.27 4.96 5.58
N ASN A 58 4.62 5.97 4.79
CA ASN A 58 5.85 6.73 4.96
C ASN A 58 5.92 7.41 6.35
N VAL A 59 4.83 8.10 6.76
CA VAL A 59 4.74 8.73 8.08
C VAL A 59 4.87 7.69 9.19
N MET A 60 4.25 6.51 9.05
CA MET A 60 4.33 5.44 10.04
C MET A 60 5.77 4.91 10.18
N VAL A 61 6.45 4.62 9.08
CA VAL A 61 7.85 4.16 9.06
C VAL A 61 8.77 5.19 9.73
N ILE A 62 8.62 6.47 9.38
CA ILE A 62 9.45 7.55 9.94
C ILE A 62 9.17 7.76 11.44
N LYS A 63 7.93 7.58 11.89
CA LYS A 63 7.56 7.71 13.30
C LYS A 63 8.00 6.51 14.14
N ALA A 64 8.17 5.33 13.54
CA ALA A 64 8.63 4.12 14.23
C ALA A 64 10.11 4.14 14.60
N VAL A 65 10.89 5.09 14.06
CA VAL A 65 12.35 5.20 14.31
C VAL A 65 12.73 6.46 15.11
N PRO A 66 13.85 6.44 15.85
CA PRO A 66 14.38 7.63 16.53
C PRO A 66 14.64 8.78 15.56
N LYS A 67 14.45 10.02 16.03
CA LYS A 67 14.62 11.25 15.22
C LYS A 67 15.94 11.30 14.45
N LYS A 68 17.04 10.81 15.05
CA LYS A 68 18.40 10.82 14.49
C LYS A 68 18.53 10.02 13.17
N ILE A 69 17.70 9.00 12.96
CA ILE A 69 17.78 8.11 11.79
C ILE A 69 16.58 8.20 10.84
N ARG A 70 15.72 9.22 11.02
CA ARG A 70 14.54 9.43 10.16
C ARG A 70 14.90 9.64 8.69
N GLY A 71 16.03 10.33 8.42
CA GLY A 71 16.54 10.49 7.05
C GLY A 71 16.83 9.15 6.39
N THR A 72 17.51 8.24 7.09
CA THR A 72 17.80 6.88 6.63
C THR A 72 16.54 6.06 6.42
N ALA A 73 15.58 6.12 7.35
CA ALA A 73 14.31 5.40 7.21
C ALA A 73 13.49 5.88 6.00
N ASN A 74 13.48 7.19 5.74
CA ASN A 74 12.81 7.75 4.56
C ASN A 74 13.50 7.31 3.26
N ALA A 75 14.84 7.33 3.23
CA ALA A 75 15.60 6.84 2.09
C ALA A 75 15.35 5.34 1.81
N MET A 76 15.32 4.51 2.85
CA MET A 76 14.98 3.08 2.72
C MET A 76 13.55 2.86 2.22
N TYR A 77 12.59 3.65 2.70
CA TYR A 77 11.21 3.58 2.22
C TYR A 77 11.12 3.84 0.71
N TYR A 78 11.71 4.93 0.23
CA TYR A 78 11.69 5.24 -1.21
C TYR A 78 12.53 4.26 -2.03
N ALA A 79 13.68 3.81 -1.54
CA ALA A 79 14.46 2.77 -2.19
C ALA A 79 13.65 1.47 -2.37
N ALA A 80 12.83 1.09 -1.37
CA ALA A 80 11.94 -0.06 -1.48
C ALA A 80 10.81 0.15 -2.51
N ILE A 81 10.21 1.34 -2.55
CA ILE A 81 9.18 1.70 -3.55
C ILE A 81 9.77 1.63 -4.97
N ASP A 82 10.93 2.27 -5.19
CA ASP A 82 11.58 2.30 -6.50
C ASP A 82 12.00 0.90 -6.95
N SER A 83 12.52 0.09 -6.02
CA SER A 83 12.82 -1.33 -6.28
C SER A 83 11.55 -2.11 -6.65
N GLY A 84 10.44 -1.84 -5.98
CA GLY A 84 9.12 -2.42 -6.30
C GLY A 84 8.65 -2.05 -7.70
N PHE A 85 8.76 -0.78 -8.09
CA PHE A 85 8.42 -0.35 -9.46
C PHE A 85 9.37 -0.92 -10.50
N GLY A 86 10.67 -0.98 -10.22
CA GLY A 86 11.66 -1.59 -11.11
C GLY A 86 11.37 -3.07 -11.36
N ILE A 87 11.27 -3.87 -10.30
CA ILE A 87 11.01 -5.31 -10.40
C ILE A 87 9.60 -5.56 -10.96
N GLY A 88 8.62 -4.79 -10.51
CA GLY A 88 7.22 -4.94 -10.90
C GLY A 88 7.00 -4.62 -12.37
N SER A 89 7.57 -3.53 -12.90
CA SER A 89 7.41 -3.16 -14.32
C SER A 89 7.95 -4.23 -15.27
N LEU A 90 9.12 -4.81 -14.96
CA LEU A 90 9.70 -5.91 -15.73
C LEU A 90 8.85 -7.18 -15.62
N SER A 91 8.48 -7.55 -14.39
CA SER A 91 7.75 -8.79 -14.11
C SER A 91 6.35 -8.78 -14.71
N TRP A 92 5.63 -7.65 -14.62
CA TRP A 92 4.28 -7.53 -15.16
C TRP A 92 4.25 -7.56 -16.68
N GLY A 93 5.28 -7.06 -17.37
CA GLY A 93 5.40 -7.20 -18.82
C GLY A 93 5.44 -8.67 -19.25
N MET A 94 6.28 -9.47 -18.59
CA MET A 94 6.39 -10.91 -18.85
C MET A 94 5.08 -11.65 -18.53
N VAL A 95 4.41 -11.29 -17.42
CA VAL A 95 3.12 -11.89 -17.04
C VAL A 95 2.03 -11.54 -18.05
N ALA A 96 2.00 -10.29 -18.54
CA ALA A 96 1.04 -9.85 -19.55
C ALA A 96 1.16 -10.67 -20.84
N GLU A 97 2.40 -10.88 -21.30
CA GLU A 97 2.72 -11.63 -22.51
C GLU A 97 2.43 -13.12 -22.35
N ALA A 98 2.91 -13.73 -21.25
CA ALA A 98 2.78 -15.17 -21.02
C ALA A 98 1.33 -15.62 -20.76
N LEU A 99 0.53 -14.78 -20.10
CA LEU A 99 -0.85 -15.11 -19.72
C LEU A 99 -1.92 -14.47 -20.62
N GLY A 100 -1.50 -13.79 -21.69
CA GLY A 100 -2.40 -13.32 -22.75
C GLY A 100 -3.33 -12.16 -22.36
N GLY A 101 -2.99 -11.36 -21.35
CA GLY A 101 -3.77 -10.16 -21.04
C GLY A 101 -3.55 -9.50 -19.67
N TYR A 102 -4.10 -8.28 -19.53
CA TYR A 102 -3.97 -7.44 -18.33
C TYR A 102 -4.93 -7.82 -17.18
N ASN A 103 -5.99 -8.58 -17.47
CA ASN A 103 -6.96 -9.01 -16.45
C ASN A 103 -6.27 -9.81 -15.32
N LEU A 104 -5.39 -10.73 -15.69
CA LEU A 104 -4.66 -11.54 -14.72
C LEU A 104 -3.62 -10.73 -13.94
N ILE A 105 -3.06 -9.67 -14.53
CA ILE A 105 -2.18 -8.74 -13.81
C ILE A 105 -2.94 -8.08 -12.66
N PHE A 106 -4.13 -7.54 -12.93
CA PHE A 106 -4.95 -6.92 -11.89
C PHE A 106 -5.41 -7.94 -10.82
N LEU A 107 -5.72 -9.17 -11.23
CA LEU A 107 -6.09 -10.23 -10.29
C LEU A 107 -4.92 -10.60 -9.37
N ILE A 108 -3.74 -10.88 -9.93
CA ILE A 108 -2.55 -11.21 -9.14
C ILE A 108 -2.14 -10.01 -8.26
N ALA A 109 -2.25 -8.78 -8.77
CA ALA A 109 -2.00 -7.57 -7.98
C ALA A 109 -2.98 -7.46 -6.79
N SER A 110 -4.25 -7.83 -6.96
CA SER A 110 -5.21 -7.85 -5.85
C SER A 110 -4.80 -8.87 -4.76
N ILE A 111 -4.28 -10.03 -5.15
CA ILE A 111 -3.76 -11.05 -4.22
C ILE A 111 -2.51 -10.53 -3.51
N ILE A 112 -1.59 -9.90 -4.23
CA ILE A 112 -0.39 -9.27 -3.64
C ILE A 112 -0.79 -8.18 -2.65
N ALA A 113 -1.84 -7.38 -2.95
CA ALA A 113 -2.37 -6.38 -2.03
C ALA A 113 -2.96 -7.00 -0.76
N ILE A 114 -3.63 -8.15 -0.84
CA ILE A 114 -4.08 -8.93 0.33
C ILE A 114 -2.88 -9.36 1.17
N VAL A 115 -1.83 -9.91 0.54
CA VAL A 115 -0.60 -10.30 1.25
C VAL A 115 0.04 -9.08 1.93
N GLY A 116 0.11 -7.94 1.24
CA GLY A 116 0.59 -6.68 1.79
C GLY A 116 -0.20 -6.22 3.02
N MET A 117 -1.54 -6.31 2.96
CA MET A 117 -2.42 -6.00 4.08
C MET A 117 -2.17 -6.93 5.29
N ILE A 118 -1.97 -8.23 5.06
CA ILE A 118 -1.66 -9.20 6.12
C ILE A 118 -0.30 -8.87 6.75
N VAL A 119 0.73 -8.63 5.94
CA VAL A 119 2.08 -8.25 6.42
C VAL A 119 2.01 -6.98 7.24
N TYR A 120 1.24 -5.98 6.80
CA TYR A 120 0.99 -4.76 7.55
C TYR A 120 0.38 -5.05 8.93
N ILE A 121 -0.72 -5.80 9.00
CA ILE A 121 -1.40 -6.15 10.27
C ILE A 121 -0.45 -6.89 11.23
N LEU A 122 0.33 -7.84 10.72
CA LEU A 122 1.29 -8.60 11.52
C LEU A 122 2.44 -7.73 12.04
N SER A 123 2.93 -6.80 11.22
CA SER A 123 4.01 -5.88 11.59
C SER A 123 3.56 -4.91 12.67
N GLU A 124 2.35 -4.35 12.54
CA GLU A 124 1.74 -3.47 13.53
C GLU A 124 1.52 -4.15 14.88
N ARG A 125 1.04 -5.39 14.87
CA ARG A 125 0.87 -6.18 16.10
C ARG A 125 2.21 -6.42 16.79
N LYS A 126 3.28 -6.69 16.04
CA LYS A 126 4.63 -6.89 16.60
C LYS A 126 5.18 -5.60 17.20
N LEU A 127 5.02 -4.48 16.50
CA LEU A 127 5.46 -3.16 16.98
C LEU A 127 4.72 -2.76 18.26
N SER A 128 3.39 -2.92 18.29
CA SER A 128 2.57 -2.62 19.48
C SER A 128 2.97 -3.47 20.68
N LYS A 129 3.21 -4.78 20.48
CA LYS A 129 3.68 -5.67 21.56
C LYS A 129 5.06 -5.29 22.08
N LYS A 130 5.99 -4.94 21.19
CA LYS A 130 7.34 -4.55 21.59
C LYS A 130 7.33 -3.28 22.44
N VAL A 131 6.53 -2.28 22.07
CA VAL A 131 6.37 -1.04 22.86
C VAL A 131 5.81 -1.32 24.26
N ILE A 132 4.79 -2.17 24.38
CA ILE A 132 4.21 -2.57 25.68
C ILE A 132 5.25 -3.28 26.55
N VAL A 133 6.02 -4.21 25.99
CA VAL A 133 7.04 -4.98 26.73
C VAL A 133 8.24 -4.12 27.14
N GLU A 134 8.69 -3.23 26.26
CA GLU A 134 9.92 -2.43 26.46
C GLU A 134 9.68 -1.18 27.31
N TYR A 135 8.44 -0.67 27.39
CA TYR A 135 8.08 0.54 28.13
C TYR A 135 6.99 0.36 29.20
N GLY A 136 6.45 -0.85 29.39
CA GLY A 136 5.62 -1.21 30.54
C GLY A 136 4.35 -0.36 30.73
N ILE A 137 3.63 -0.08 29.64
CA ILE A 137 2.28 0.51 29.69
C ILE A 137 1.23 -0.57 29.52
#